data_AF-A0A519UN69-F1
#
_entry.id   AF-A0A519UN69-F1
#
_cell.length_a   1.000
_cell.length_b   1.000
_cell.length_c   1.000
_cell.angle_alpha   90.00
_cell.angle_beta   90.00
_cell.angle_gamma   90.00
#
_symmetry.space_group_name_H-M   'P 1'
#
loop_
_entity.id
_entity.type
_entity.pdbx_description
1 polymer ?
#
loop_
_entity_poly.entity_id
_entity_poly.type
_entity_poly.pdbx_seq_one_letter_code
_entity_poly.pdbx_strand_id
1 'polypeptide(L)'
;MLPSLPRVSRRDLSYFFFSQHFSDGLRTTLAILLPALVGAQWGEFAAGITISTGAVCVSATDTPGPAKHKRNGMLAGLGLVFVVSILTGVVAPYRWLLGLEVVGLAFTLTMLLVWGARAGSVGSATLLAMVLMLAHPPALDQVLPHALLLLLGGGWYLVLALLQNQLQPYRPAQQALGECLHAMAGFLQLKADFYQESTDLEEDYRRLVSQQITVNEKQEAVREVMFRSRQLVNESTSASRRLVLTFVEAVDLYEHITAGYYDYAALRRDFGHTGLLADIAALISRLATDLDYLGSAIQANRAYGSPAPDRTAEWSRLQARIAATPADGAGASPRVLLKILVNLRDLIRRIANLRRYFDESLLEEAPPEPNRAATHLQFVAQQELHFNAFTENLTL
;
A
#
# COMPACT_ATOMS: atom_id res chain seq x y z
N MET A 1 -12.71 32.79 10.97
CA MET A 1 -13.54 31.58 10.74
C MET A 1 -12.64 30.37 10.97
N LEU A 2 -12.91 29.57 12.00
CA LEU A 2 -12.17 28.33 12.25
C LEU A 2 -12.50 27.33 11.12
N PRO A 3 -11.52 26.68 10.48
CA PRO A 3 -11.81 25.63 9.51
C PRO A 3 -12.61 24.53 10.21
N SER A 4 -13.79 24.21 9.67
CA SER A 4 -14.63 23.14 10.19
C SER A 4 -13.83 21.84 10.19
N LEU A 5 -13.65 21.24 11.38
CA LEU A 5 -12.99 19.94 11.52
C LEU A 5 -13.66 18.92 10.57
N PRO A 6 -12.87 18.10 9.85
CA PRO A 6 -13.40 17.10 8.95
C PRO A 6 -14.35 16.15 9.70
N ARG A 7 -15.57 15.97 9.19
CA ARG A 7 -16.56 15.06 9.78
C ARG A 7 -16.10 13.62 9.55
N VAL A 8 -15.49 13.01 10.57
CA VAL A 8 -15.10 11.59 10.55
C VAL A 8 -16.37 10.75 10.46
N SER A 9 -16.54 10.04 9.34
CA SER A 9 -17.66 9.11 9.13
C SER A 9 -17.43 7.80 9.90
N ARG A 10 -18.51 7.07 10.23
CA ARG A 10 -18.40 5.68 10.71
C ARG A 10 -17.61 4.79 9.74
N ARG A 11 -17.63 5.13 8.44
CA ARG A 11 -16.82 4.49 7.39
C ARG A 11 -15.33 4.71 7.63
N ASP A 12 -14.91 5.93 7.94
CA ASP A 12 -13.49 6.29 8.13
C ASP A 12 -12.92 5.64 9.39
N LEU A 13 -13.73 5.53 10.44
CA LEU A 13 -13.38 4.79 11.66
C LEU A 13 -13.22 3.29 11.39
N SER A 14 -14.20 2.68 10.71
CA SER A 14 -14.09 1.27 10.32
C SER A 14 -12.87 1.05 9.43
N TYR A 15 -12.61 1.93 8.47
CA TYR A 15 -11.43 1.92 7.62
C TYR A 15 -10.14 1.97 8.43
N PHE A 16 -10.05 2.88 9.41
CA PHE A 16 -8.89 2.99 10.28
C PHE A 16 -8.64 1.70 11.07
N PHE A 17 -9.65 1.12 11.72
CA PHE A 17 -9.49 -0.11 12.51
C PHE A 17 -9.17 -1.36 11.67
N PHE A 18 -9.62 -1.41 10.42
CA PHE A 18 -9.29 -2.50 9.49
C PHE A 18 -8.04 -2.23 8.65
N SER A 19 -7.46 -1.03 8.76
CA SER A 19 -6.25 -0.65 8.02
C SER A 19 -5.05 -1.51 8.43
N GLN A 20 -4.11 -1.65 7.50
CA GLN A 20 -2.85 -2.35 7.73
C GLN A 20 -2.06 -1.72 8.89
N HIS A 21 -1.91 -0.40 8.87
CA HIS A 21 -1.12 0.32 9.87
C HIS A 21 -1.66 0.13 11.28
N PHE A 22 -2.99 0.10 11.46
CA PHE A 22 -3.57 -0.16 12.77
C PHE A 22 -3.33 -1.61 13.21
N SER A 23 -3.60 -2.58 12.34
CA SER A 23 -3.39 -4.00 12.66
C SER A 23 -1.92 -4.33 12.94
N ASP A 24 -1.00 -3.79 12.14
CA ASP A 24 0.44 -3.98 12.31
C ASP A 24 0.97 -3.23 13.54
N GLY A 25 0.44 -2.03 13.82
CA GLY A 25 0.76 -1.24 15.00
C GLY A 25 0.30 -1.91 16.30
N LEU A 26 -0.94 -2.41 16.34
CA LEU A 26 -1.45 -3.16 17.48
C LEU A 26 -0.65 -4.44 17.73
N ARG A 27 -0.34 -5.21 16.66
CA ARG A 27 0.51 -6.40 16.73
C ARG A 27 1.89 -6.06 17.28
N THR A 28 2.54 -5.04 16.72
CA THR A 28 3.89 -4.64 17.10
C THR A 28 3.92 -4.20 18.57
N THR A 29 2.92 -3.44 19.00
CA THR A 29 2.75 -3.04 20.40
C THR A 29 2.61 -4.25 21.33
N LEU A 30 1.75 -5.21 20.99
CA LEU A 30 1.58 -6.43 21.77
C LEU A 30 2.86 -7.28 21.80
N ALA A 31 3.54 -7.42 20.65
CA ALA A 31 4.79 -8.18 20.53
C ALA A 31 5.92 -7.58 21.38
N ILE A 32 5.98 -6.26 21.48
CA ILE A 32 6.97 -5.52 22.29
C ILE A 32 6.61 -5.55 23.78
N LEU A 33 5.34 -5.38 24.15
CA LEU A 33 4.94 -5.31 25.57
C LEU A 33 4.94 -6.67 26.28
N LEU A 34 4.62 -7.74 25.55
CA LEU A 34 4.42 -9.07 26.14
C LEU A 34 5.67 -9.57 26.89
N PRO A 35 6.91 -9.48 26.37
CA PRO A 35 8.10 -9.90 27.11
C PRO A 35 8.32 -9.15 28.43
N ALA A 36 8.08 -7.84 28.46
CA ALA A 36 8.20 -7.04 29.68
C ALA A 36 7.13 -7.42 30.73
N LEU A 37 5.89 -7.65 30.31
CA LEU A 37 4.79 -8.07 31.19
C LEU A 37 5.01 -9.47 31.76
N VAL A 38 5.48 -10.41 30.92
CA VAL A 38 5.91 -11.75 31.31
C VAL A 38 7.05 -11.63 32.32
N GLY A 39 8.12 -10.90 31.99
CA GLY A 39 9.26 -10.69 32.88
C GLY A 39 8.84 -10.12 34.25
N ALA A 40 7.89 -9.18 34.28
CA ALA A 40 7.36 -8.63 35.53
C ALA A 40 6.68 -9.69 36.43
N GLN A 41 5.97 -10.66 35.85
CA GLN A 41 5.30 -11.72 36.62
C GLN A 41 6.27 -12.70 37.27
N TRP A 42 7.42 -12.95 36.63
CA TRP A 42 8.46 -13.86 37.14
C TRP A 42 9.55 -13.15 37.96
N GLY A 43 9.43 -11.84 38.20
CA GLY A 43 10.44 -11.04 38.92
C GLY A 43 11.66 -10.64 38.08
N GLU A 44 11.67 -10.98 36.78
CA GLU A 44 12.75 -10.73 35.82
C GLU A 44 12.43 -9.54 34.90
N PHE A 45 12.03 -8.41 35.49
CA PHE A 45 11.58 -7.24 34.73
C PHE A 45 12.68 -6.66 33.82
N ALA A 46 13.92 -6.59 34.31
CA ALA A 46 15.05 -6.06 33.53
C ALA A 46 15.36 -6.92 32.28
N ALA A 47 15.29 -8.26 32.43
CA ALA A 47 15.42 -9.17 31.30
C ALA A 47 14.25 -9.00 30.32
N GLY A 48 13.02 -8.86 30.83
CA GLY A 48 11.82 -8.58 30.04
C GLY A 48 11.94 -7.31 29.19
N ILE A 49 12.46 -6.21 29.77
CA ILE A 49 12.73 -4.97 29.03
C ILE A 49 13.79 -5.17 27.95
N THR A 50 14.86 -5.91 28.23
CA THR A 50 15.91 -6.19 27.22
C THR A 50 15.34 -6.99 26.05
N ILE A 51 14.51 -8.00 26.32
CA ILE A 51 13.82 -8.77 25.27
C ILE A 51 12.88 -7.85 24.48
N SER A 52 12.12 -6.97 25.15
CA SER A 52 11.28 -5.96 24.48
C SER A 52 12.09 -5.02 23.58
N THR A 53 13.28 -4.59 24.01
CA THR A 53 14.19 -3.75 23.20
C THR A 53 14.63 -4.48 21.93
N GLY A 54 14.99 -5.77 22.03
CA GLY A 54 15.31 -6.59 20.86
C GLY A 54 14.13 -6.70 19.89
N ALA A 55 12.91 -6.88 20.41
CA ALA A 55 11.69 -6.92 19.62
C ALA A 55 11.40 -5.58 18.90
N VAL A 56 11.58 -4.44 19.58
CA VAL A 56 11.45 -3.10 18.97
C VAL A 56 12.42 -2.94 17.81
N CYS A 57 13.69 -3.30 18.01
CA CYS A 57 14.72 -3.12 16.98
C CYS A 57 14.39 -3.94 15.73
N VAL A 58 14.05 -5.22 15.87
CA VAL A 58 13.68 -6.05 14.71
C VAL A 58 12.36 -5.59 14.08
N SER A 59 11.41 -5.07 14.86
CA SER A 59 10.15 -4.54 14.30
C SER A 59 10.37 -3.37 13.32
N ALA A 60 11.42 -2.57 13.49
CA ALA A 60 11.74 -1.49 12.55
C ALA A 60 12.20 -2.01 11.18
N THR A 61 12.66 -3.27 11.10
CA THR A 61 13.01 -3.94 9.84
C THR A 61 11.82 -4.59 9.15
N ASP A 62 10.67 -4.65 9.83
CA ASP A 62 9.43 -5.24 9.30
C ASP A 62 8.72 -4.31 8.32
N THR A 63 9.34 -4.15 7.14
CA THR A 63 8.76 -3.38 6.03
C THR A 63 7.76 -4.23 5.23
N PRO A 64 6.67 -3.64 4.72
CA PRO A 64 5.72 -4.33 3.84
C PRO A 64 6.37 -4.95 2.59
N GLY A 65 5.79 -6.07 2.15
CA GLY A 65 6.13 -6.73 0.89
C GLY A 65 6.25 -8.26 0.99
N PRO A 66 6.91 -8.91 0.03
CA PRO A 66 6.91 -10.36 -0.07
C PRO A 66 7.53 -11.03 1.17
N ALA A 67 6.86 -12.07 1.68
CA ALA A 67 7.23 -12.76 2.91
C ALA A 67 8.70 -13.19 2.99
N LYS A 68 9.28 -13.63 1.86
CA LYS A 68 10.70 -14.01 1.78
C LYS A 68 11.65 -12.85 2.05
N HIS A 69 11.37 -11.68 1.45
CA HIS A 69 12.19 -10.49 1.64
C HIS A 69 12.03 -9.94 3.06
N LYS A 70 10.80 -9.95 3.58
CA LYS A 70 10.50 -9.58 4.97
C LYS A 70 11.28 -10.46 5.95
N ARG A 71 11.24 -11.78 5.78
CA ARG A 71 12.01 -12.73 6.59
C ARG A 71 13.52 -12.48 6.50
N ASN A 72 14.05 -12.31 5.29
CA ASN A 72 15.48 -12.10 5.11
C ASN A 72 15.95 -10.78 5.72
N GLY A 73 15.16 -9.70 5.59
CA GLY A 73 15.44 -8.42 6.23
C GLY A 73 15.46 -8.51 7.76
N MET A 74 14.44 -9.16 8.34
CA MET A 74 14.38 -9.38 9.80
C MET A 74 15.52 -10.28 10.30
N LEU A 75 15.90 -11.33 9.57
CA LEU A 75 17.04 -12.18 9.92
C LEU A 75 18.38 -11.42 9.86
N ALA A 76 18.56 -10.60 8.82
CA ALA A 76 19.74 -9.75 8.70
C ALA A 76 19.81 -8.73 9.84
N GLY A 77 18.70 -8.06 10.15
CA GLY A 77 18.60 -7.14 11.29
C GLY A 77 18.85 -7.81 12.63
N LEU A 78 18.29 -9.01 12.83
CA LEU A 78 18.51 -9.80 14.03
C LEU A 78 20.00 -10.13 14.24
N GLY A 79 20.67 -10.59 13.18
CA GLY A 79 22.11 -10.88 13.22
C GLY A 79 22.96 -9.64 13.45
N LEU A 80 22.65 -8.54 12.76
CA LEU A 80 23.40 -7.28 12.86
C LEU A 80 23.25 -6.65 14.25
N VAL A 81 22.02 -6.60 14.79
CA VAL A 81 21.74 -6.16 16.16
C VAL A 81 22.53 -6.98 17.16
N PHE A 82 22.57 -8.30 17.01
CA PHE A 82 23.34 -9.17 17.91
C PHE A 82 24.84 -8.91 17.86
N VAL A 83 25.43 -8.84 16.66
CA VAL A 83 26.87 -8.59 16.48
C VAL A 83 27.26 -7.21 16.99
N VAL A 84 26.50 -6.17 16.64
CA VAL A 84 26.76 -4.80 17.10
C VAL A 84 26.60 -4.71 18.61
N SER A 85 25.60 -5.37 19.21
CA SER A 85 25.46 -5.38 20.67
C SER A 85 26.66 -5.99 21.37
N ILE A 86 27.23 -7.08 20.85
CA ILE A 86 28.46 -7.66 21.41
C ILE A 86 29.63 -6.68 21.24
N LEU A 87 29.82 -6.15 20.04
CA LEU A 87 30.92 -5.23 19.74
C LEU A 87 30.88 -4.01 20.65
N THR A 88 29.72 -3.34 20.68
CA THR A 88 29.48 -2.14 21.48
C THR A 88 29.61 -2.43 22.98
N GLY A 89 29.13 -3.58 23.46
CA GLY A 89 29.28 -3.97 24.85
C GLY A 89 30.73 -4.19 25.28
N VAL A 90 31.55 -4.80 24.42
CA VAL A 90 32.99 -5.02 24.67
C VAL A 90 33.78 -3.71 24.62
N VAL A 91 33.40 -2.82 23.72
CA VAL A 91 34.10 -1.55 23.48
C VAL A 91 33.65 -0.44 24.45
N ALA A 92 32.45 -0.53 25.03
CA ALA A 92 31.86 0.46 25.93
C ALA A 92 32.79 0.98 27.06
N PRO A 93 33.66 0.16 27.69
CA PRO A 93 34.60 0.67 28.70
C PRO A 93 35.67 1.62 28.15
N TYR A 94 35.98 1.57 26.84
CA TYR A 94 37.07 2.31 26.20
C TYR A 94 36.55 3.52 25.41
N ARG A 95 36.48 4.69 26.06
CA ARG A 95 35.86 5.93 25.51
C ARG A 95 36.29 6.30 24.09
N TRP A 96 37.59 6.27 23.79
CA TRP A 96 38.10 6.62 22.46
C TRP A 96 37.71 5.60 21.39
N LEU A 97 37.79 4.33 21.75
CA LEU A 97 37.46 3.22 20.87
C LEU A 97 35.95 3.17 20.60
N LEU A 98 35.12 3.45 21.61
CA LEU A 98 33.68 3.61 21.49
C LEU A 98 33.31 4.78 20.56
N GLY A 99 33.99 5.92 20.68
CA GLY A 99 33.78 7.04 19.77
C GLY A 99 34.07 6.67 18.31
N LEU A 100 35.16 5.95 18.06
CA LEU A 100 35.53 5.47 16.73
C LEU A 100 34.53 4.44 16.20
N GLU A 101 34.10 3.50 17.04
CA GLU A 101 33.08 2.51 16.70
C GLU A 101 31.76 3.18 16.33
N VAL A 102 31.26 4.11 17.15
CA VAL A 102 29.99 4.81 16.89
C VAL A 102 30.04 5.54 15.56
N VAL A 103 31.14 6.25 15.25
CA VAL A 103 31.30 6.95 13.96
C VAL A 103 31.34 5.95 12.80
N GLY A 104 32.12 4.87 12.93
CA GLY A 104 32.27 3.85 11.89
C GLY A 104 30.97 3.09 11.63
N LEU A 105 30.27 2.65 12.68
CA LEU A 105 28.99 1.97 12.58
C LEU A 105 27.88 2.90 12.10
N ALA A 106 27.81 4.14 12.59
CA ALA A 106 26.85 5.13 12.08
C ALA A 106 27.00 5.30 10.56
N PHE A 107 28.22 5.54 10.08
CA PHE A 107 28.47 5.68 8.66
C PHE A 107 28.11 4.43 7.86
N THR A 108 28.64 3.26 8.26
CA THR A 108 28.43 2.01 7.51
C THR A 108 26.98 1.52 7.54
N LEU A 109 26.29 1.62 8.68
CA LEU A 109 24.90 1.21 8.82
C LEU A 109 23.95 2.16 8.07
N THR A 110 24.22 3.47 8.06
CA THR A 110 23.44 4.41 7.24
C THR A 110 23.67 4.18 5.73
N MET A 111 24.88 3.79 5.32
CA MET A 111 25.19 3.43 3.92
C MET A 111 24.42 2.20 3.42
N LEU A 112 23.82 1.38 4.30
CA LEU A 112 22.96 0.28 3.86
C LEU A 112 21.77 0.75 3.02
N LEU A 113 21.35 2.02 3.14
CA LEU A 113 20.28 2.60 2.33
C LEU A 113 20.55 2.58 0.82
N VAL A 114 21.83 2.52 0.40
CA VAL A 114 22.22 2.45 -1.02
C VAL A 114 21.67 1.19 -1.70
N TRP A 115 21.52 0.09 -0.97
CA TRP A 115 20.89 -1.16 -1.47
C TRP A 115 19.36 -1.15 -1.37
N GLY A 116 18.77 0.03 -1.10
CA GLY A 116 17.33 0.25 -1.04
C GLY A 116 16.78 0.40 0.38
N ALA A 117 15.51 0.83 0.46
CA ALA A 117 14.84 1.17 1.71
C ALA A 117 14.82 0.04 2.75
N ARG A 118 14.77 -1.23 2.31
CA ARG A 118 14.81 -2.40 3.22
C ARG A 118 16.17 -2.61 3.86
N ALA A 119 17.26 -2.42 3.11
CA ALA A 119 18.60 -2.49 3.67
C ALA A 119 18.84 -1.30 4.60
N GLY A 120 18.34 -0.11 4.23
CA GLY A 120 18.35 1.06 5.09
C GLY A 120 17.61 0.84 6.43
N SER A 121 16.45 0.18 6.44
CA SER A 121 15.73 -0.09 7.70
C SER A 121 16.48 -1.05 8.63
N VAL A 122 17.21 -2.02 8.08
CA VAL A 122 18.13 -2.90 8.85
C VAL A 122 19.25 -2.09 9.52
N GLY A 123 19.84 -1.13 8.80
CA GLY A 123 20.83 -0.22 9.36
C GLY A 123 20.26 0.63 10.50
N SER A 124 19.13 1.28 10.28
CA SER A 124 18.44 2.10 11.28
C SER A 124 18.03 1.31 12.53
N ALA A 125 17.53 0.09 12.36
CA ALA A 125 17.19 -0.80 13.47
C ALA A 125 18.41 -1.15 14.34
N THR A 126 19.55 -1.37 13.70
CA THR A 126 20.80 -1.72 14.39
C THR A 126 21.40 -0.52 15.11
N LEU A 127 21.33 0.67 14.50
CA LEU A 127 21.69 1.92 15.17
C LEU A 127 20.80 2.21 16.38
N LEU A 128 19.49 1.95 16.26
CA LEU A 128 18.57 2.08 17.38
C LEU A 128 18.97 1.15 18.53
N ALA A 129 19.29 -0.12 18.23
CA ALA A 129 19.76 -1.07 19.25
C ALA A 129 21.02 -0.57 19.95
N MET A 130 22.01 -0.10 19.19
CA MET A 130 23.26 0.46 19.72
C MET A 130 22.98 1.64 20.65
N VAL A 131 22.15 2.60 20.23
CA VAL A 131 21.80 3.78 21.05
C VAL A 131 21.08 3.38 22.33
N LEU A 132 20.13 2.45 22.26
CA LEU A 132 19.40 1.97 23.44
C LEU A 132 20.31 1.21 24.42
N MET A 133 21.28 0.46 23.91
CA MET A 133 22.29 -0.22 24.71
C MET A 133 23.23 0.78 25.42
N LEU A 134 23.65 1.85 24.74
CA LEU A 134 24.52 2.89 25.31
C LEU A 134 23.89 3.64 26.50
N ALA A 135 22.55 3.66 26.60
CA ALA A 135 21.87 4.27 27.74
C ALA A 135 22.19 3.53 29.06
N HIS A 136 22.35 2.21 29.00
CA HIS A 136 22.68 1.36 30.15
C HIS A 136 23.66 0.25 29.71
N PRO A 137 24.95 0.57 29.57
CA PRO A 137 25.93 -0.39 29.06
C PRO A 137 26.11 -1.54 30.08
N PRO A 138 25.97 -2.81 29.65
CA PRO A 138 26.19 -3.96 30.52
C PRO A 138 27.67 -4.06 30.91
N ALA A 139 27.93 -4.68 32.07
CA ALA A 139 29.29 -5.08 32.44
C ALA A 139 29.82 -6.14 31.45
N LEU A 140 31.15 -6.26 31.33
CA LEU A 140 31.80 -7.12 30.32
C LEU A 140 31.36 -8.59 30.41
N ASP A 141 31.12 -9.10 31.62
CA ASP A 141 30.60 -10.44 31.89
C ASP A 141 29.13 -10.61 31.47
N GLN A 142 28.37 -9.53 31.41
CA GLN A 142 26.96 -9.50 31.05
C GLN A 142 26.69 -9.12 29.59
N VAL A 143 27.72 -8.77 28.81
CA VAL A 143 27.58 -8.40 27.39
C VAL A 143 26.91 -9.53 26.59
N LEU A 144 27.41 -10.76 26.73
CA LEU A 144 26.87 -11.91 25.99
C LEU A 144 25.44 -12.27 26.43
N PRO A 145 25.13 -12.39 27.74
CA PRO A 145 23.74 -12.53 28.21
C PRO A 145 22.81 -11.45 27.68
N HIS A 146 23.23 -10.18 27.71
CA HIS A 146 22.43 -9.05 27.23
C HIS A 146 22.16 -9.15 25.71
N ALA A 147 23.19 -9.43 24.91
CA ALA A 147 23.05 -9.63 23.47
C ALA A 147 22.14 -10.83 23.14
N LEU A 148 22.21 -11.92 23.91
CA LEU A 148 21.31 -13.06 23.75
C LEU A 148 19.86 -12.73 24.10
N LEU A 149 19.61 -11.88 25.09
CA LEU A 149 18.25 -11.39 25.40
C LEU A 149 17.70 -10.50 24.27
N LEU A 150 18.53 -9.64 23.68
CA LEU A 150 18.16 -8.87 22.48
C LEU A 150 17.85 -9.79 21.30
N LEU A 151 18.69 -10.80 21.06
CA LEU A 151 18.48 -11.82 20.03
C LEU A 151 17.18 -12.60 20.27
N LEU A 152 16.89 -12.98 21.52
CA LEU A 152 15.66 -13.66 21.90
C LEU A 152 14.43 -12.79 21.60
N GLY A 153 14.49 -11.51 21.92
CA GLY A 153 13.41 -10.54 21.65
C GLY A 153 13.15 -10.32 20.17
N GLY A 154 14.21 -10.14 19.39
CA GLY A 154 14.11 -10.02 17.95
C GLY A 154 13.61 -11.33 17.29
N GLY A 155 14.07 -12.47 17.79
CA GLY A 155 13.61 -13.81 17.37
C GLY A 155 12.13 -14.04 17.69
N TRP A 156 11.67 -13.62 18.87
CA TRP A 156 10.26 -13.64 19.24
C TRP A 156 9.39 -12.85 18.26
N TYR A 157 9.80 -11.62 17.93
CA TYR A 157 9.10 -10.80 16.93
C TYR A 157 9.08 -11.48 15.56
N LEU A 158 10.22 -12.04 15.12
CA LEU A 158 10.34 -12.77 13.86
C LEU A 158 9.36 -13.96 13.80
N VAL A 159 9.26 -14.76 14.87
CA VAL A 159 8.31 -15.89 14.94
C VAL A 159 6.87 -15.41 14.81
N LEU A 160 6.48 -14.36 15.53
CA LEU A 160 5.15 -13.77 15.43
C LEU A 160 4.85 -13.27 14.00
N ALA A 161 5.81 -12.60 13.37
CA ALA A 161 5.67 -12.10 12.00
C ALA A 161 5.52 -13.25 10.98
N LEU A 162 6.25 -14.36 11.15
CA LEU A 162 6.15 -15.53 10.29
C LEU A 162 4.82 -16.28 10.49
N LEU A 163 4.38 -16.44 11.74
CA LEU A 163 3.11 -17.08 12.08
C LEU A 163 1.92 -16.33 11.47
N GLN A 164 1.95 -14.99 11.52
CA GLN A 164 0.92 -14.18 10.86
C GLN A 164 0.93 -14.36 9.35
N ASN A 165 2.10 -14.40 8.72
CA ASN A 165 2.19 -14.62 7.27
C ASN A 165 1.65 -15.99 6.88
N GLN A 166 1.77 -17.00 7.76
CA GLN A 166 1.18 -18.32 7.54
C GLN A 166 -0.36 -18.31 7.71
N LEU A 167 -0.88 -17.56 8.67
CA LEU A 167 -2.33 -17.43 8.90
C LEU A 167 -3.06 -16.65 7.79
N GLN A 168 -2.39 -15.66 7.18
CA GLN A 168 -3.01 -14.76 6.19
C GLN A 168 -2.08 -14.51 4.99
N PRO A 169 -1.75 -15.55 4.19
CA PRO A 169 -0.73 -15.47 3.13
C PRO A 169 -1.10 -14.52 1.99
N TYR A 170 -2.39 -14.31 1.74
CA TYR A 170 -2.90 -13.45 0.66
C TYR A 170 -3.08 -11.99 1.07
N ARG A 171 -2.92 -11.65 2.36
CA ARG A 171 -3.16 -10.29 2.88
C ARG A 171 -2.30 -9.21 2.21
N PRO A 172 -0.99 -9.42 1.97
CA PRO A 172 -0.17 -8.42 1.28
C PRO A 172 -0.69 -8.09 -0.13
N ALA A 173 -1.19 -9.10 -0.85
CA ALA A 173 -1.74 -8.91 -2.20
C ALA A 173 -3.11 -8.20 -2.15
N GLN A 174 -3.97 -8.56 -1.20
CA GLN A 174 -5.24 -7.85 -0.96
C GLN A 174 -5.01 -6.37 -0.61
N GLN A 175 -3.99 -6.09 0.19
CA GLN A 175 -3.62 -4.73 0.60
C GLN A 175 -3.14 -3.91 -0.59
N ALA A 176 -2.14 -4.41 -1.33
CA ALA A 176 -1.61 -3.74 -2.50
C ALA A 176 -2.71 -3.47 -3.53
N LEU A 177 -3.59 -4.47 -3.78
CA LEU A 177 -4.69 -4.34 -4.72
C LEU A 177 -5.70 -3.29 -4.25
N GLY A 178 -6.05 -3.30 -2.96
CA GLY A 178 -6.94 -2.29 -2.40
C GLY A 178 -6.37 -0.87 -2.47
N GLU A 179 -5.08 -0.68 -2.17
CA GLU A 179 -4.40 0.62 -2.34
C GLU A 179 -4.38 1.07 -3.80
N CYS A 180 -4.19 0.16 -4.74
CA CYS A 180 -4.30 0.44 -6.16
C CYS A 180 -5.71 0.94 -6.54
N LEU A 181 -6.76 0.29 -6.04
CA LEU A 181 -8.15 0.73 -6.27
C LEU A 181 -8.43 2.09 -5.63
N HIS A 182 -7.88 2.37 -4.44
CA HIS A 182 -7.97 3.69 -3.81
C HIS A 182 -7.28 4.78 -4.64
N ALA A 183 -6.08 4.50 -5.16
CA ALA A 183 -5.37 5.45 -6.03
C ALA A 183 -6.16 5.70 -7.33
N MET A 184 -6.76 4.67 -7.91
CA MET A 184 -7.62 4.79 -9.09
C MET A 184 -8.92 5.55 -8.78
N ALA A 185 -9.49 5.39 -7.59
CA ALA A 185 -10.64 6.18 -7.15
C ALA A 185 -10.29 7.67 -7.04
N GLY A 186 -9.12 7.99 -6.47
CA GLY A 186 -8.59 9.36 -6.45
C GLY A 186 -8.39 9.92 -7.87
N PHE A 187 -7.92 9.10 -8.80
CA PHE A 187 -7.78 9.48 -10.21
C PHE A 187 -9.14 9.77 -10.87
N LEU A 188 -10.17 8.95 -10.60
CA LEU A 188 -11.53 9.20 -11.06
C LEU A 188 -12.14 10.46 -10.45
N GLN A 189 -11.89 10.76 -9.16
CA GLN A 189 -12.35 12.00 -8.54
C GLN A 189 -11.74 13.22 -9.23
N LEU A 190 -10.43 13.23 -9.48
CA LEU A 190 -9.79 14.31 -10.23
C LEU A 190 -10.38 14.43 -11.64
N LYS A 191 -10.72 13.31 -12.30
CA LYS A 191 -11.43 13.36 -13.59
C LYS A 191 -12.83 13.98 -13.51
N ALA A 192 -13.52 13.90 -12.38
CA ALA A 192 -14.82 14.55 -12.19
C ALA A 192 -14.68 16.09 -12.17
N ASP A 193 -13.58 16.61 -11.62
CA ASP A 193 -13.30 18.05 -11.53
C ASP A 193 -13.19 18.71 -12.92
N PHE A 194 -12.71 18.00 -13.94
CA PHE A 194 -12.69 18.48 -15.33
C PHE A 194 -14.07 18.87 -15.88
N TYR A 195 -15.16 18.35 -15.31
CA TYR A 195 -16.54 18.67 -15.70
C TYR A 195 -17.17 19.80 -14.87
N GLN A 196 -16.47 20.32 -13.85
CA GLN A 196 -16.96 21.44 -13.04
C GLN A 196 -16.41 22.77 -13.55
N GLU A 197 -17.27 23.76 -13.78
CA GLU A 197 -16.82 25.08 -14.26
C GLU A 197 -15.98 25.87 -13.26
N SER A 198 -16.07 25.54 -11.97
CA SER A 198 -15.43 26.28 -10.89
C SER A 198 -13.95 25.99 -10.70
N THR A 199 -13.39 24.97 -11.37
CA THR A 199 -11.99 24.55 -11.19
C THR A 199 -11.10 25.07 -12.32
N ASP A 200 -9.82 25.26 -12.03
CA ASP A 200 -8.83 25.62 -13.04
C ASP A 200 -8.33 24.38 -13.78
N LEU A 201 -8.47 24.36 -15.11
CA LEU A 201 -8.12 23.20 -15.92
C LEU A 201 -6.62 22.88 -15.88
N GLU A 202 -5.75 23.89 -15.83
CA GLU A 202 -4.30 23.69 -15.85
C GLU A 202 -3.83 23.05 -14.52
N GLU A 203 -4.38 23.51 -13.40
CA GLU A 203 -4.18 22.88 -12.11
C GLU A 203 -4.74 21.45 -12.06
N ASP A 204 -5.94 21.21 -12.61
CA ASP A 204 -6.54 19.88 -12.68
C ASP A 204 -5.67 18.92 -13.49
N TYR A 205 -5.10 19.35 -14.63
CA TYR A 205 -4.13 18.56 -15.40
C TYR A 205 -2.87 18.22 -14.60
N ARG A 206 -2.29 19.20 -13.88
CA ARG A 206 -1.11 18.97 -13.04
C ARG A 206 -1.38 17.92 -11.95
N ARG A 207 -2.53 18.02 -11.28
CA ARG A 207 -2.95 17.07 -10.24
C ARG A 207 -3.21 15.68 -10.84
N LEU A 208 -3.83 15.61 -12.02
CA LEU A 208 -4.11 14.36 -12.72
C LEU A 208 -2.82 13.61 -13.09
N VAL A 209 -1.80 14.31 -13.60
CA VAL A 209 -0.49 13.73 -13.94
C VAL A 209 0.21 13.19 -12.68
N SER A 210 0.22 13.95 -11.59
CA SER A 210 0.78 13.48 -10.32
C SER A 210 0.07 12.21 -9.84
N GLN A 211 -1.26 12.17 -9.93
CA GLN A 211 -2.04 11.01 -9.52
C GLN A 211 -1.81 9.79 -10.44
N GLN A 212 -1.56 10.01 -11.73
CA GLN A 212 -1.20 8.96 -12.68
C GLN A 212 0.12 8.28 -12.30
N ILE A 213 1.11 9.03 -11.82
CA ILE A 213 2.36 8.45 -11.28
C ILE A 213 2.04 7.55 -10.09
N THR A 214 1.25 8.05 -9.13
CA THR A 214 0.84 7.27 -7.94
C THR A 214 0.08 5.99 -8.32
N VAL A 215 -0.83 6.03 -9.29
CA VAL A 215 -1.54 4.82 -9.75
C VAL A 215 -0.58 3.80 -10.35
N ASN A 216 0.37 4.23 -11.18
CA ASN A 216 1.38 3.34 -11.76
C ASN A 216 2.28 2.70 -10.68
N GLU A 217 2.74 3.48 -9.70
CA GLU A 217 3.50 2.96 -8.56
C GLU A 217 2.72 1.89 -7.79
N LYS A 218 1.42 2.11 -7.56
CA LYS A 218 0.56 1.13 -6.88
C LYS A 218 0.31 -0.12 -7.72
N GLN A 219 0.11 0.01 -9.04
CA GLN A 219 0.02 -1.15 -9.93
C GLN A 219 1.31 -1.97 -9.91
N GLU A 220 2.47 -1.32 -9.91
CA GLU A 220 3.75 -2.02 -9.84
C GLU A 220 3.95 -2.72 -8.49
N ALA A 221 3.55 -2.08 -7.39
CA ALA A 221 3.56 -2.72 -6.07
C ALA A 221 2.67 -3.99 -6.04
N VAL A 222 1.51 -3.97 -6.71
CA VAL A 222 0.64 -5.15 -6.84
C VAL A 222 1.36 -6.25 -7.64
N ARG A 223 1.95 -5.92 -8.79
CA ARG A 223 2.70 -6.90 -9.60
C ARG A 223 3.83 -7.52 -8.79
N GLU A 224 4.64 -6.71 -8.10
CA GLU A 224 5.75 -7.20 -7.29
C GLU A 224 5.27 -8.22 -6.25
N VAL A 225 4.20 -7.91 -5.52
CA VAL A 225 3.66 -8.79 -4.47
C VAL A 225 3.08 -10.08 -5.07
N MET A 226 2.37 -9.98 -6.20
CA MET A 226 1.77 -11.14 -6.87
C MET A 226 2.84 -12.09 -7.44
N PHE A 227 3.92 -11.57 -8.02
CA PHE A 227 4.98 -12.39 -8.62
C PHE A 227 5.94 -13.01 -7.63
N ARG A 228 6.37 -12.23 -6.64
CA ARG A 228 7.38 -12.71 -5.69
C ARG A 228 6.78 -13.73 -4.72
N SER A 229 5.45 -13.78 -4.60
CA SER A 229 4.75 -14.85 -3.92
C SER A 229 4.67 -16.09 -4.83
N ARG A 230 5.57 -17.06 -4.64
CA ARG A 230 5.53 -18.36 -5.35
C ARG A 230 4.16 -19.06 -5.21
N GLN A 231 3.41 -18.78 -4.15
CA GLN A 231 2.06 -19.34 -3.95
C GLN A 231 1.04 -18.75 -4.93
N LEU A 232 1.13 -17.46 -5.27
CA LEU A 232 0.21 -16.85 -6.24
C LEU A 232 0.49 -17.30 -7.68
N VAL A 233 1.75 -17.61 -8.00
CA VAL A 233 2.17 -18.05 -9.34
C VAL A 233 2.01 -19.57 -9.53
N ASN A 234 2.24 -20.38 -8.49
CA ASN A 234 2.25 -21.85 -8.60
C ASN A 234 1.01 -22.54 -8.00
N GLU A 235 0.27 -21.92 -7.08
CA GLU A 235 -0.95 -22.51 -6.51
C GLU A 235 -2.19 -21.95 -7.20
N SER A 236 -2.96 -22.83 -7.84
CA SER A 236 -4.24 -22.52 -8.47
C SER A 236 -5.39 -22.49 -7.47
N THR A 237 -5.21 -21.90 -6.28
CA THR A 237 -6.27 -21.75 -5.29
C THR A 237 -7.32 -20.74 -5.77
N SER A 238 -8.56 -20.86 -5.30
CA SER A 238 -9.63 -19.91 -5.64
C SER A 238 -9.30 -18.47 -5.19
N ALA A 239 -8.55 -18.32 -4.10
CA ALA A 239 -8.09 -17.03 -3.58
C ALA A 239 -7.02 -16.36 -4.45
N SER A 240 -6.01 -17.12 -4.92
CA SER A 240 -4.98 -16.59 -5.82
C SER A 240 -5.57 -16.15 -7.15
N ARG A 241 -6.45 -16.99 -7.72
CA ARG A 241 -7.17 -16.70 -8.97
C ARG A 241 -7.99 -15.41 -8.87
N ARG A 242 -8.75 -15.24 -7.79
CA ARG A 242 -9.55 -14.04 -7.54
C ARG A 242 -8.70 -12.78 -7.57
N LEU A 243 -7.60 -12.77 -6.83
CA LEU A 243 -6.72 -11.61 -6.76
C LEU A 243 -6.15 -11.23 -8.13
N VAL A 244 -5.66 -12.22 -8.88
CA VAL A 244 -5.10 -11.99 -10.23
C VAL A 244 -6.16 -11.46 -11.19
N LEU A 245 -7.35 -12.08 -11.25
CA LEU A 245 -8.43 -11.63 -12.13
C LEU A 245 -8.87 -10.21 -11.77
N THR A 246 -9.03 -9.91 -10.48
CA THR A 246 -9.42 -8.56 -10.04
C THR A 246 -8.32 -7.54 -10.35
N PHE A 247 -7.04 -7.90 -10.26
CA PHE A 247 -5.96 -7.02 -10.69
C PHE A 247 -5.98 -6.76 -12.19
N VAL A 248 -6.17 -7.78 -13.02
CA VAL A 248 -6.30 -7.61 -14.49
C VAL A 248 -7.48 -6.69 -14.82
N GLU A 249 -8.65 -6.90 -14.22
CA GLU A 249 -9.81 -6.02 -14.40
C GLU A 249 -9.54 -4.59 -13.91
N ALA A 250 -8.72 -4.40 -12.86
CA ALA A 250 -8.33 -3.07 -12.39
C ALA A 250 -7.39 -2.36 -13.37
N VAL A 251 -6.42 -3.09 -13.97
CA VAL A 251 -5.55 -2.55 -15.02
C VAL A 251 -6.36 -2.17 -16.25
N ASP A 252 -7.25 -3.05 -16.73
CA ASP A 252 -8.13 -2.77 -17.87
C ASP A 252 -9.07 -1.58 -17.59
N LEU A 253 -9.60 -1.48 -16.37
CA LEU A 253 -10.40 -0.33 -15.94
C LEU A 253 -9.57 0.95 -16.02
N TYR A 254 -8.33 0.94 -15.52
CA TYR A 254 -7.45 2.10 -15.58
C TYR A 254 -7.11 2.52 -17.01
N GLU A 255 -6.78 1.57 -17.89
CA GLU A 255 -6.55 1.82 -19.32
C GLU A 255 -7.79 2.44 -19.98
N HIS A 256 -8.99 1.94 -19.66
CA HIS A 256 -10.23 2.50 -20.17
C HIS A 256 -10.50 3.93 -19.68
N ILE A 257 -10.23 4.20 -18.39
CA ILE A 257 -10.38 5.54 -17.82
C ILE A 257 -9.41 6.50 -18.52
N THR A 258 -8.16 6.10 -18.72
CA THR A 258 -7.11 6.96 -19.31
C THR A 258 -7.29 7.23 -20.80
N ALA A 259 -7.84 6.27 -21.57
CA ALA A 259 -8.10 6.43 -23.00
C ALA A 259 -9.12 7.55 -23.35
N GLY A 260 -9.97 7.95 -22.40
CA GLY A 260 -10.93 9.04 -22.59
C GLY A 260 -10.28 10.42 -22.44
N TYR A 261 -9.80 11.00 -23.55
CA TYR A 261 -9.36 12.39 -23.63
C TYR A 261 -10.39 13.23 -24.39
N TYR A 262 -10.91 14.27 -23.74
CA TYR A 262 -11.87 15.22 -24.32
C TYR A 262 -11.30 16.63 -24.26
N ASP A 263 -11.72 17.50 -25.17
CA ASP A 263 -11.47 18.94 -25.04
C ASP A 263 -12.42 19.50 -23.98
N TYR A 264 -11.96 19.49 -22.72
CA TYR A 264 -12.74 19.97 -21.57
C TYR A 264 -13.01 21.47 -21.63
N ALA A 265 -12.14 22.26 -22.28
CA ALA A 265 -12.37 23.68 -22.46
C ALA A 265 -13.53 23.95 -23.42
N ALA A 266 -13.58 23.22 -24.54
CA ALA A 266 -14.75 23.23 -25.43
C ALA A 266 -16.00 22.70 -24.73
N LEU A 267 -15.89 21.60 -23.97
CA LEU A 267 -17.02 21.00 -23.28
C LEU A 267 -17.67 21.96 -22.27
N ARG A 268 -16.86 22.63 -21.45
CA ARG A 268 -17.32 23.64 -20.48
C ARG A 268 -17.96 24.86 -21.17
N ARG A 269 -17.37 25.31 -22.28
CA ARG A 269 -17.91 26.43 -23.07
C ARG A 269 -19.26 26.12 -23.70
N ASP A 270 -19.39 24.92 -24.26
CA ASP A 270 -20.55 24.55 -25.08
C ASP A 270 -21.72 24.01 -24.25
N PHE A 271 -21.45 23.40 -23.08
CA PHE A 271 -22.46 22.71 -22.28
C PHE A 271 -22.50 23.13 -20.81
N GLY A 272 -21.66 24.05 -20.36
CA GLY A 272 -21.63 24.46 -18.95
C GLY A 272 -22.99 24.94 -18.42
N HIS A 273 -23.66 25.83 -19.17
CA HIS A 273 -24.96 26.40 -18.83
C HIS A 273 -26.10 25.38 -18.69
N THR A 274 -25.93 24.17 -19.24
CA THR A 274 -26.97 23.13 -19.26
C THR A 274 -27.10 22.37 -17.93
N GLY A 275 -26.11 22.49 -17.04
CA GLY A 275 -26.01 21.70 -15.81
C GLY A 275 -25.67 20.21 -16.03
N LEU A 276 -25.62 19.72 -17.27
CA LEU A 276 -25.33 18.31 -17.58
C LEU A 276 -23.92 17.90 -17.15
N LEU A 277 -22.95 18.82 -17.22
CA LEU A 277 -21.58 18.54 -16.80
C LEU A 277 -21.50 18.27 -15.30
N ALA A 278 -22.30 18.98 -14.48
CA ALA A 278 -22.38 18.73 -13.05
C ALA A 278 -22.97 17.34 -12.74
N ASP A 279 -23.94 16.87 -13.52
CA ASP A 279 -24.48 15.52 -13.36
C ASP A 279 -23.49 14.43 -13.77
N ILE A 280 -22.74 14.67 -14.85
CA ILE A 280 -21.63 13.79 -15.27
C ILE A 280 -20.58 13.73 -14.16
N ALA A 281 -20.14 14.88 -13.65
CA ALA A 281 -19.20 14.98 -12.53
C ALA A 281 -19.71 14.18 -11.32
N ALA A 282 -20.97 14.38 -10.93
CA ALA A 282 -21.58 13.70 -9.80
C ALA A 282 -21.62 12.17 -9.98
N LEU A 283 -21.92 11.68 -11.19
CA LEU A 283 -21.90 10.25 -11.48
C LEU A 283 -20.48 9.69 -11.41
N ILE A 284 -19.48 10.39 -11.98
CA ILE A 284 -18.06 9.98 -11.88
C ILE A 284 -17.60 9.94 -10.43
N SER A 285 -17.90 10.96 -9.62
CA SER A 285 -17.56 10.99 -8.20
C SER A 285 -18.22 9.86 -7.40
N ARG A 286 -19.44 9.47 -7.77
CA ARG A 286 -20.12 8.30 -7.17
C ARG A 286 -19.45 6.99 -7.57
N LEU A 287 -19.06 6.83 -8.83
CA LEU A 287 -18.29 5.66 -9.28
C LEU A 287 -16.92 5.56 -8.61
N ALA A 288 -16.24 6.70 -8.43
CA ALA A 288 -15.01 6.75 -7.67
C ALA A 288 -15.22 6.31 -6.22
N THR A 289 -16.33 6.73 -5.60
CA THR A 289 -16.70 6.32 -4.23
C THR A 289 -16.98 4.82 -4.13
N ASP A 290 -17.58 4.22 -5.17
CA ASP A 290 -17.82 2.78 -5.26
C ASP A 290 -16.50 2.01 -5.42
N LEU A 291 -15.58 2.51 -6.24
CA LEU A 291 -14.26 1.92 -6.44
C LEU A 291 -13.41 1.97 -5.16
N ASP A 292 -13.45 3.10 -4.45
CA ASP A 292 -12.82 3.29 -3.14
C ASP A 292 -13.38 2.29 -2.10
N TYR A 293 -14.69 2.08 -2.14
CA TYR A 293 -15.36 1.11 -1.28
C TYR A 293 -14.95 -0.34 -1.58
N LEU A 294 -14.81 -0.69 -2.86
CA LEU A 294 -14.28 -1.98 -3.28
C LEU A 294 -12.83 -2.18 -2.81
N GLY A 295 -12.00 -1.14 -2.90
CA GLY A 295 -10.65 -1.13 -2.33
C GLY A 295 -10.67 -1.53 -0.86
N SER A 296 -11.55 -0.90 -0.08
CA SER A 296 -11.69 -1.17 1.36
C SER A 296 -12.17 -2.60 1.64
N ALA A 297 -13.15 -3.07 0.87
CA ALA A 297 -13.71 -4.41 1.02
C ALA A 297 -12.65 -5.49 0.78
N ILE A 298 -11.83 -5.32 -0.27
CA ILE A 298 -10.73 -6.25 -0.61
C ILE A 298 -9.69 -6.26 0.50
N GLN A 299 -9.29 -5.09 1.04
CA GLN A 299 -8.34 -5.02 2.15
C GLN A 299 -8.85 -5.72 3.42
N ALA A 300 -10.14 -5.57 3.72
CA ALA A 300 -10.78 -6.23 4.86
C ALA A 300 -11.07 -7.72 4.59
N ASN A 301 -10.91 -8.17 3.34
CA ASN A 301 -11.34 -9.48 2.84
C ASN A 301 -12.77 -9.84 3.26
N ARG A 302 -13.68 -8.86 3.23
CA ARG A 302 -15.08 -9.02 3.62
C ARG A 302 -15.97 -8.24 2.66
N ALA A 303 -16.95 -8.95 2.09
CA ALA A 303 -18.05 -8.28 1.41
C ALA A 303 -18.83 -7.46 2.43
N TYR A 304 -19.08 -6.19 2.13
CA TYR A 304 -19.99 -5.42 2.96
C TYR A 304 -21.44 -5.84 2.69
N GLY A 305 -22.24 -5.90 3.76
CA GLY A 305 -23.61 -6.43 3.72
C GLY A 305 -24.66 -5.56 3.02
N SER A 306 -24.30 -4.41 2.45
CA SER A 306 -25.25 -3.57 1.70
C SER A 306 -25.12 -3.78 0.19
N PRO A 307 -26.24 -3.97 -0.54
CA PRO A 307 -26.24 -3.99 -2.00
C PRO A 307 -25.58 -2.73 -2.56
N ALA A 308 -24.88 -2.86 -3.70
CA ALA A 308 -24.33 -1.69 -4.37
C ALA A 308 -25.48 -0.74 -4.73
N PRO A 309 -25.30 0.58 -4.59
CA PRO A 309 -26.23 1.53 -5.18
C PRO A 309 -26.36 1.26 -6.68
N ASP A 310 -27.59 1.23 -7.20
CA ASP A 310 -27.81 1.02 -8.63
C ASP A 310 -27.41 2.26 -9.44
N ARG A 311 -26.21 2.23 -10.02
CA ARG A 311 -25.69 3.28 -10.90
C ARG A 311 -26.31 3.25 -12.30
N THR A 312 -26.96 2.17 -12.70
CA THR A 312 -27.60 2.06 -14.02
C THR A 312 -28.84 2.94 -14.12
N ALA A 313 -29.59 3.09 -13.02
CA ALA A 313 -30.71 4.02 -12.94
C ALA A 313 -30.26 5.50 -12.98
N GLU A 314 -29.12 5.84 -12.37
CA GLU A 314 -28.51 7.18 -12.48
C GLU A 314 -28.08 7.47 -13.92
N TRP A 315 -27.39 6.52 -14.55
CA TRP A 315 -26.97 6.60 -15.95
C TRP A 315 -28.16 6.79 -16.90
N SER A 316 -29.24 6.04 -16.71
CA SER A 316 -30.46 6.13 -17.55
C SER A 316 -31.12 7.50 -17.46
N ARG A 317 -31.15 8.10 -16.25
CA ARG A 317 -31.66 9.47 -16.06
C ARG A 317 -30.80 10.51 -16.76
N LEU A 318 -29.48 10.35 -16.69
CA LEU A 318 -28.54 11.23 -17.41
C LEU A 318 -28.71 11.10 -18.93
N GLN A 319 -28.91 9.87 -19.44
CA GLN A 319 -29.18 9.61 -20.85
C GLN A 319 -30.43 10.34 -21.34
N ALA A 320 -31.53 10.25 -20.58
CA ALA A 320 -32.78 10.92 -20.91
C ALA A 320 -32.62 12.46 -20.94
N ARG A 321 -31.85 13.02 -20.01
CA ARG A 321 -31.58 14.47 -19.96
C ARG A 321 -30.73 14.95 -21.13
N ILE A 322 -29.68 14.21 -21.49
CA ILE A 322 -28.85 14.52 -22.67
C ILE A 322 -29.71 14.46 -23.95
N ALA A 323 -30.60 13.47 -24.05
CA ALA A 323 -31.51 13.35 -25.20
C ALA A 323 -32.56 14.48 -25.28
N ALA A 324 -32.98 15.02 -24.13
CA ALA A 324 -33.94 16.12 -24.05
C ALA A 324 -33.32 17.51 -24.27
N THR A 325 -31.99 17.61 -24.34
CA THR A 325 -31.30 18.88 -24.56
C THR A 325 -31.38 19.24 -26.04
N PRO A 326 -32.04 20.35 -26.42
CA PRO A 326 -32.12 20.75 -27.81
C PRO A 326 -30.71 20.98 -28.35
N ALA A 327 -30.49 20.65 -29.62
CA ALA A 327 -29.27 21.08 -30.31
C ALA A 327 -29.31 22.62 -30.34
N ASP A 328 -28.65 23.28 -29.39
CA ASP A 328 -28.57 24.73 -29.38
C ASP A 328 -28.04 25.17 -30.75
N GLY A 329 -28.66 26.21 -31.32
CA GLY A 329 -28.32 26.76 -32.64
C GLY A 329 -26.87 27.25 -32.78
N ALA A 330 -26.05 27.08 -31.74
CA ALA A 330 -24.62 27.37 -31.66
C ALA A 330 -23.70 26.26 -32.20
N GLY A 331 -24.23 25.17 -32.79
CA GLY A 331 -23.43 24.19 -33.54
C GLY A 331 -22.66 23.16 -32.69
N ALA A 332 -22.81 23.18 -31.37
CA ALA A 332 -22.25 22.16 -30.49
C ALA A 332 -23.00 20.83 -30.66
N SER A 333 -22.30 19.79 -31.12
CA SER A 333 -22.91 18.47 -31.35
C SER A 333 -23.01 17.68 -30.03
N PRO A 334 -24.20 17.20 -29.62
CA PRO A 334 -24.37 16.35 -28.44
C PRO A 334 -23.62 15.01 -28.51
N ARG A 335 -22.99 14.70 -29.65
CA ARG A 335 -22.20 13.48 -29.89
C ARG A 335 -21.08 13.30 -28.87
N VAL A 336 -20.45 14.38 -28.39
CA VAL A 336 -19.39 14.28 -27.37
C VAL A 336 -19.97 13.79 -26.04
N LEU A 337 -21.11 14.34 -25.61
CA LEU A 337 -21.83 13.89 -24.41
C LEU A 337 -22.28 12.44 -24.52
N LEU A 338 -22.74 12.00 -25.71
CA LEU A 338 -23.09 10.60 -25.96
C LEU A 338 -21.87 9.67 -25.85
N LYS A 339 -20.69 10.08 -26.34
CA LYS A 339 -19.44 9.31 -26.16
C LYS A 339 -19.05 9.19 -24.70
N ILE A 340 -19.12 10.28 -23.94
CA ILE A 340 -18.90 10.29 -22.50
C ILE A 340 -19.86 9.32 -21.81
N LEU A 341 -21.14 9.36 -22.18
CA LEU A 341 -22.17 8.50 -21.60
C LEU A 341 -21.95 7.00 -21.90
N VAL A 342 -21.48 6.66 -23.10
CA VAL A 342 -21.09 5.27 -23.43
C VAL A 342 -19.91 4.82 -22.57
N ASN A 343 -18.89 5.67 -22.41
CA ASN A 343 -17.74 5.37 -21.56
C ASN A 343 -18.18 5.17 -20.09
N LEU A 344 -19.05 6.03 -19.55
CA LEU A 344 -19.59 5.87 -18.19
C LEU A 344 -20.34 4.54 -17.99
N ARG A 345 -21.07 4.07 -19.00
CA ARG A 345 -21.73 2.75 -18.95
C ARG A 345 -20.71 1.62 -18.85
N ASP A 346 -19.62 1.71 -19.60
CA ASP A 346 -18.56 0.70 -19.60
C ASP A 346 -17.81 0.72 -18.26
N LEU A 347 -17.58 1.91 -17.67
CA LEU A 347 -17.04 2.05 -16.31
C LEU A 347 -17.95 1.40 -15.25
N ILE A 348 -19.26 1.66 -15.31
CA ILE A 348 -20.24 1.02 -14.41
C ILE A 348 -20.14 -0.51 -14.51
N ARG A 349 -20.07 -1.05 -15.72
CA ARG A 349 -19.96 -2.50 -15.95
C ARG A 349 -18.66 -3.07 -15.38
N ARG A 350 -17.52 -2.42 -15.62
CA ARG A 350 -16.21 -2.87 -15.13
C ARG A 350 -16.11 -2.81 -13.60
N ILE A 351 -16.62 -1.76 -12.97
CA ILE A 351 -16.71 -1.67 -11.50
C ILE A 351 -17.61 -2.78 -10.94
N ALA A 352 -18.72 -3.09 -11.61
CA ALA A 352 -19.56 -4.24 -11.25
C ALA A 352 -18.83 -5.58 -11.40
N ASN A 353 -17.98 -5.75 -12.42
CA ASN A 353 -17.14 -6.94 -12.58
C ASN A 353 -16.12 -7.07 -11.44
N LEU A 354 -15.46 -5.97 -11.02
CA LEU A 354 -14.53 -5.99 -9.89
C LEU A 354 -15.19 -6.45 -8.59
N ARG A 355 -16.48 -6.12 -8.39
CA ARG A 355 -17.26 -6.55 -7.23
C ARG A 355 -17.45 -8.08 -7.15
N ARG A 356 -17.35 -8.79 -8.28
CA ARG A 356 -17.41 -10.27 -8.34
C ARG A 356 -16.25 -10.95 -7.62
N TYR A 357 -15.24 -10.21 -7.16
CA TYR A 357 -14.19 -10.74 -6.26
C TYR A 357 -14.78 -11.54 -5.07
N PHE A 358 -15.95 -11.15 -4.55
CA PHE A 358 -16.60 -11.82 -3.43
C PHE A 358 -17.58 -12.94 -3.83
N ASP A 359 -17.90 -13.09 -5.11
CA ASP A 359 -18.88 -14.08 -5.60
C ASP A 359 -18.15 -15.33 -6.13
N GLU A 360 -17.98 -16.34 -5.26
CA GLU A 360 -17.27 -17.59 -5.59
C GLU A 360 -17.99 -18.41 -6.69
N SER A 361 -19.32 -18.37 -6.74
CA SER A 361 -20.14 -19.13 -7.69
C SER A 361 -20.04 -18.66 -9.15
N LEU A 362 -19.62 -17.42 -9.39
CA LEU A 362 -19.55 -16.83 -10.74
C LEU A 362 -18.18 -16.99 -11.40
N LEU A 363 -17.17 -17.45 -10.65
CA LEU A 363 -15.79 -17.65 -11.13
C LEU A 363 -15.52 -19.10 -11.57
N GLU A 364 -16.43 -20.04 -11.27
CA GLU A 364 -16.37 -21.42 -11.76
C GLU A 364 -16.82 -21.57 -13.22
N GLU A 365 -17.62 -20.64 -13.74
CA GLU A 365 -18.22 -20.74 -15.09
C GLU A 365 -17.30 -20.27 -16.24
N ALA A 366 -16.23 -19.52 -15.97
CA ALA A 366 -15.34 -19.00 -17.01
C ALA A 366 -13.87 -19.35 -16.71
N PRO A 367 -13.28 -20.36 -17.36
CA PRO A 367 -11.84 -20.54 -17.30
C PRO A 367 -11.18 -19.29 -17.90
N PRO A 368 -10.22 -18.65 -17.20
CA PRO A 368 -9.52 -17.51 -17.76
C PRO A 368 -8.76 -17.96 -19.01
N GLU A 369 -8.72 -17.11 -20.04
CA GLU A 369 -7.75 -17.31 -21.11
C GLU A 369 -6.34 -17.26 -20.50
N PRO A 370 -5.57 -18.35 -20.52
CA PRO A 370 -4.30 -18.45 -19.78
C PRO A 370 -3.29 -17.37 -20.21
N ASN A 371 -3.43 -16.83 -21.42
CA ASN A 371 -2.57 -15.78 -21.95
C ASN A 371 -2.80 -14.38 -21.34
N ARG A 372 -4.02 -14.00 -20.94
CA ARG A 372 -4.27 -12.63 -20.47
C ARG A 372 -3.64 -12.35 -19.11
N ALA A 373 -3.83 -13.24 -18.15
CA ALA A 373 -3.19 -13.13 -16.84
C ALA A 373 -1.67 -13.14 -16.98
N ALA A 374 -1.11 -14.06 -17.78
CA ALA A 374 0.33 -14.15 -18.00
C ALA A 374 0.94 -12.87 -18.63
N THR A 375 0.23 -12.21 -19.54
CA THR A 375 0.74 -11.03 -20.28
C THR A 375 0.85 -9.79 -19.40
N HIS A 376 -0.18 -9.44 -18.62
CA HIS A 376 -0.13 -8.26 -17.73
C HIS A 376 0.81 -8.46 -16.54
N LEU A 377 1.10 -9.72 -16.25
CA LEU A 377 1.98 -10.11 -15.19
C LEU A 377 3.46 -9.98 -15.67
N GLN A 378 3.84 -10.32 -16.90
CA GLN A 378 5.25 -10.42 -17.34
C GLN A 378 6.16 -9.16 -17.19
N PHE A 379 5.63 -7.97 -16.91
CA PHE A 379 6.38 -6.71 -16.86
C PHE A 379 6.80 -6.30 -15.44
N VAL A 380 7.71 -7.05 -14.80
CA VAL A 380 8.37 -6.60 -13.55
C VAL A 380 9.88 -6.51 -13.76
N ALA A 381 10.43 -5.32 -13.55
CA ALA A 381 11.88 -5.12 -13.57
C ALA A 381 12.52 -5.84 -12.37
N GLN A 382 13.44 -6.77 -12.63
CA GLN A 382 14.27 -7.33 -11.57
C GLN A 382 15.28 -6.26 -11.15
N GLN A 383 15.17 -5.72 -9.93
CA GLN A 383 16.29 -4.98 -9.34
C GLN A 383 17.41 -5.98 -9.03
N GLU A 384 18.40 -6.04 -9.91
CA GLU A 384 19.67 -6.72 -9.64
C GLU A 384 20.44 -5.92 -8.60
N LEU A 385 20.98 -6.62 -7.60
CA LEU A 385 21.82 -6.01 -6.57
C LEU A 385 23.17 -5.63 -7.21
N HIS A 386 23.28 -4.39 -7.70
CA HIS A 386 24.53 -3.89 -8.27
C HIS A 386 25.48 -3.48 -7.14
N PHE A 387 26.48 -4.31 -6.86
CA PHE A 387 27.55 -3.98 -5.90
C PHE A 387 28.33 -2.69 -6.26
N ASN A 388 28.32 -2.30 -7.54
CA ASN A 388 28.96 -1.08 -8.04
C ASN A 388 28.23 0.21 -7.62
N ALA A 389 26.97 0.14 -7.16
CA ALA A 389 26.23 1.30 -6.66
C ALA A 389 26.91 1.95 -5.43
N PHE A 390 27.71 1.17 -4.68
CA PHE A 390 28.51 1.66 -3.56
C PHE A 390 29.67 2.55 -4.04
N THR A 391 30.37 2.15 -5.10
CA THR A 391 31.50 2.92 -5.66
C THR A 391 31.03 4.15 -6.43
N GLU A 392 29.88 4.09 -7.09
CA GLU A 392 29.29 5.24 -7.81
C GLU A 392 28.87 6.36 -6.85
N ASN A 393 28.36 6.05 -5.66
CA ASN A 393 28.03 7.07 -4.65
C ASN A 393 29.24 7.67 -3.92
N LEU A 394 30.40 7.00 -3.97
CA LEU A 394 31.66 7.52 -3.42
C LEU A 394 32.42 8.41 -4.40
N THR A 395 32.07 8.36 -5.69
CA THR A 395 32.68 9.14 -6.76
C THR A 395 31.69 10.19 -7.26
N LEU A 396 31.56 11.27 -6.49
CA LEU A 396 30.89 12.50 -6.95
C LEU A 396 31.77 13.27 -7.94
#